data_AF-A0A963NSM8-F1
#
_entry.id   AF-A0A963NSM8-F1
#
_cell.length_a   1.000
_cell.length_b   1.000
_cell.length_c   1.000
_cell.angle_alpha   90.00
_cell.angle_beta   90.00
_cell.angle_gamma   90.00
#
_symmetry.space_group_name_H-M   'P 1'
#
loop_
_entity.id
_entity.type
_entity.pdbx_description
1 polymer ?
#
loop_
_entity_poly.entity_id
_entity_poly.type
_entity_poly.pdbx_seq_one_letter_code
_entity_poly.pdbx_strand_id
1 'polypeptide(L)'
;GLERPALPERELRGMLMGFADLVFEHGGRYWVLDYKSNHLGAQGGAYTPQVLDAAMAAHRYDVQAALYLLALHRLLRARLGGAYEPAQHLGGALYFFLRGIDGPVQGVHHVPPPLALLAALDALLGAAEDGA
;
A
#
# COMPACT_ATOMS: atom_id res chain seq x y z
N GLY A 1 -9.73 -17.59 0.20
CA GLY A 1 -9.26 -16.23 -0.14
C GLY A 1 -9.15 -16.09 -1.65
N LEU A 2 -8.89 -14.88 -2.16
CA LEU A 2 -8.67 -14.64 -3.60
C LEU A 2 -7.35 -15.24 -4.07
N GLU A 3 -7.33 -15.72 -5.32
CA GLU A 3 -6.13 -16.25 -5.96
C GLU A 3 -5.08 -15.14 -6.14
N ARG A 4 -3.82 -15.47 -5.92
CA ARG A 4 -2.68 -14.55 -6.02
C ARG A 4 -1.55 -15.26 -6.75
N PRO A 5 -0.89 -14.62 -7.73
CA PRO A 5 0.35 -15.16 -8.28
C PRO A 5 1.37 -15.37 -7.16
N ALA A 6 2.06 -16.51 -7.16
CA ALA A 6 3.10 -16.79 -6.18
C ALA A 6 4.20 -15.72 -6.24
N LEU A 7 4.75 -15.33 -5.08
CA LEU A 7 5.98 -14.55 -5.09
C LEU A 7 7.12 -15.48 -5.51
N PRO A 8 8.05 -15.01 -6.36
CA PRO A 8 9.27 -15.76 -6.59
C PRO A 8 10.05 -15.86 -5.28
N GLU A 9 10.57 -17.05 -4.99
CA GLU A 9 11.46 -17.26 -3.86
C GLU A 9 12.77 -16.53 -4.15
N ARG A 10 13.01 -15.44 -3.42
CA ARG A 10 14.20 -14.59 -3.57
C ARG A 10 14.67 -14.17 -2.20
N GLU A 11 15.96 -14.33 -1.95
CA GLU A 11 16.62 -13.61 -0.87
C GLU A 11 16.77 -12.13 -1.26
N LEU A 12 16.28 -11.24 -0.41
CA LEU A 12 16.44 -9.81 -0.58
C LEU A 12 17.71 -9.37 0.16
N ARG A 13 18.69 -8.85 -0.58
CA ARG A 13 19.92 -8.27 -0.05
C ARG A 13 20.08 -6.86 -0.61
N GLY A 14 20.45 -5.91 0.25
CA GLY A 14 20.67 -4.51 -0.14
C GLY A 14 19.40 -3.66 -0.10
N MET A 15 19.33 -2.65 -0.97
CA MET A 15 18.27 -1.63 -0.95
C MET A 15 17.09 -2.01 -1.84
N LEU A 16 15.88 -1.84 -1.30
CA LEU A 16 14.64 -1.86 -2.06
C LEU A 16 14.25 -0.43 -2.45
N MET A 17 14.09 -0.18 -3.74
CA MET A 17 13.64 1.11 -4.27
C MET A 17 12.24 1.00 -4.86
N GLY A 18 11.46 2.05 -4.71
CA GLY A 18 10.12 2.18 -5.28
C GLY A 18 9.63 3.63 -5.19
N PHE A 19 8.60 3.96 -5.95
CA PHE A 19 8.02 5.30 -6.00
C PHE A 19 6.51 5.19 -5.76
N ALA A 20 6.03 5.80 -4.69
CA ALA A 20 4.61 6.04 -4.51
C ALA A 20 4.21 7.29 -5.30
N ASP A 21 3.08 7.25 -6.02
CA ASP A 21 2.65 8.39 -6.85
C ASP A 21 2.35 9.63 -6.00
N LEU A 22 1.64 9.44 -4.88
CA LEU A 22 1.31 10.52 -3.96
C LEU A 22 1.33 10.05 -2.51
N VAL A 23 1.92 10.86 -1.64
CA VAL A 23 1.72 10.81 -0.19
C VAL A 23 1.08 12.12 0.24
N PHE A 24 0.00 12.04 1.00
CA PHE A 24 -0.72 13.23 1.46
C PHE A 24 -1.21 13.08 2.89
N GLU A 25 -1.52 14.21 3.51
CA GLU A 25 -2.13 14.28 4.84
C GLU A 25 -3.59 14.72 4.69
N HIS A 26 -4.49 14.07 5.43
CA HIS A 26 -5.87 14.47 5.58
C HIS A 26 -6.40 14.09 6.97
N GLY A 27 -6.82 15.09 7.74
CA GLY A 27 -7.45 14.89 9.05
C GLY A 27 -6.52 14.31 10.12
N GLY A 28 -5.24 14.70 10.11
CA GLY A 28 -4.18 14.17 10.97
C GLY A 28 -3.62 12.81 10.54
N ARG A 29 -4.09 12.28 9.41
CA ARG A 29 -3.70 10.95 8.88
C ARG A 29 -2.93 11.08 7.59
N TYR A 30 -1.86 10.32 7.46
CA TYR A 30 -1.01 10.25 6.28
C TYR A 30 -1.37 9.02 5.44
N TRP A 31 -1.47 9.22 4.14
CA TRP A 31 -2.00 8.25 3.19
C TRP A 31 -1.03 8.06 2.03
N VAL A 32 -1.02 6.85 1.48
CA VAL A 32 -0.45 6.58 0.15
C VAL A 32 -1.61 6.56 -0.85
N LEU A 33 -1.44 7.20 -2.00
CA LEU A 33 -2.31 7.06 -3.15
C LEU A 33 -1.48 6.61 -4.36
N ASP A 34 -1.97 5.60 -5.07
CA ASP A 34 -1.36 5.05 -6.28
C ASP A 34 -2.42 4.97 -7.39
N TYR A 35 -2.08 5.50 -8.57
CA TYR A 35 -2.99 5.57 -9.70
C TYR A 35 -2.85 4.35 -10.60
N LYS A 36 -3.97 3.68 -10.86
CA LYS A 36 -4.05 2.49 -11.69
C LYS A 36 -4.82 2.78 -12.97
N SER A 37 -4.17 2.59 -14.12
CA SER A 37 -4.79 2.75 -15.44
C SER A 37 -5.34 1.43 -16.01
N ASN A 38 -5.39 0.37 -15.18
CA ASN A 38 -5.82 -0.97 -15.55
C ASN A 38 -7.21 -0.97 -16.22
N HIS A 39 -7.32 -1.71 -17.31
CA HIS A 39 -8.58 -1.91 -18.02
C HIS A 39 -9.30 -3.15 -17.44
N LEU A 40 -10.38 -2.92 -16.69
CA LEU A 40 -11.17 -3.99 -16.03
C LEU A 40 -12.54 -4.18 -16.68
N GLY A 41 -12.83 -3.40 -17.73
CA GLY A 41 -14.06 -3.43 -18.51
C GLY A 41 -14.25 -2.13 -19.28
N ALA A 42 -15.30 -2.08 -20.09
CA ALA A 42 -15.52 -1.01 -21.06
C ALA A 42 -16.04 0.30 -20.44
N GLN A 43 -16.64 0.27 -19.26
CA GLN A 43 -17.31 1.41 -18.60
C GLN A 43 -17.02 1.42 -17.10
N GLY A 44 -17.24 2.57 -16.44
CA GLY A 44 -17.04 2.71 -14.99
C GLY A 44 -17.77 1.67 -14.15
N GLY A 45 -18.96 1.24 -14.58
CA GLY A 45 -19.74 0.19 -13.92
C GLY A 45 -19.04 -1.17 -13.82
N ALA A 46 -17.99 -1.43 -14.59
CA ALA A 46 -17.19 -2.65 -14.47
C ALA A 46 -16.24 -2.64 -13.26
N TYR A 47 -15.97 -1.48 -12.66
CA TYR A 47 -15.08 -1.31 -11.52
C TYR A 47 -15.84 -1.50 -10.20
N THR A 48 -16.43 -2.68 -10.03
CA THR A 48 -17.14 -3.07 -8.80
C THR A 48 -16.14 -3.40 -7.67
N PRO A 49 -16.55 -3.38 -6.39
CA PRO A 49 -15.68 -3.79 -5.29
C PRO A 49 -14.98 -5.13 -5.54
N GLN A 50 -15.73 -6.12 -6.03
CA GLN A 50 -15.24 -7.48 -6.27
C GLN A 50 -14.21 -7.53 -7.41
N VAL A 51 -14.40 -6.72 -8.45
CA VAL A 51 -13.45 -6.63 -9.56
C VAL A 51 -12.18 -5.92 -9.12
N LEU A 52 -12.28 -4.86 -8.30
CA LEU A 52 -11.11 -4.20 -7.73
C LEU A 52 -10.35 -5.14 -6.78
N ASP A 53 -11.05 -5.87 -5.90
CA ASP A 53 -10.45 -6.89 -5.03
C ASP A 53 -9.68 -7.94 -5.83
N ALA A 54 -10.27 -8.45 -6.92
CA ALA A 54 -9.63 -9.41 -7.81
C ALA A 54 -8.40 -8.81 -8.51
N ALA A 55 -8.48 -7.57 -8.98
CA ALA A 55 -7.34 -6.89 -9.60
C ALA A 55 -6.20 -6.65 -8.61
N MET A 56 -6.51 -6.25 -7.38
CA MET A 56 -5.54 -6.08 -6.29
C MET A 56 -4.78 -7.38 -6.01
N ALA A 57 -5.50 -8.51 -5.95
CA ALA A 57 -4.91 -9.83 -5.74
C ALA A 57 -4.09 -10.31 -6.95
N ALA A 58 -4.63 -10.17 -8.16
CA ALA A 58 -4.00 -10.62 -9.40
C ALA A 58 -2.69 -9.88 -9.69
N HIS A 59 -2.59 -8.59 -9.36
CA HIS A 59 -1.38 -7.79 -9.59
C HIS A 59 -0.45 -7.70 -8.38
N ARG A 60 -0.76 -8.39 -7.27
CA ARG A 60 0.00 -8.32 -6.01
C ARG A 60 0.20 -6.88 -5.50
N TYR A 61 -0.82 -6.05 -5.70
CA TYR A 61 -0.84 -4.70 -5.15
C TYR A 61 -0.92 -4.70 -3.61
N ASP A 62 -1.30 -5.82 -3.00
CA ASP A 62 -1.18 -6.04 -1.56
C ASP A 62 0.29 -5.96 -1.07
N VAL A 63 1.23 -6.54 -1.80
CA VAL A 63 2.66 -6.46 -1.50
C VAL A 63 3.19 -5.05 -1.72
N GLN A 64 2.80 -4.41 -2.83
CA GLN A 64 3.16 -3.02 -3.11
C GLN A 64 2.67 -2.09 -2.00
N ALA A 65 1.41 -2.24 -1.58
CA ALA A 65 0.82 -1.46 -0.49
C ALA A 65 1.58 -1.65 0.82
N ALA A 66 1.92 -2.89 1.19
CA ALA A 66 2.68 -3.18 2.40
C ALA A 66 4.06 -2.49 2.41
N LEU A 67 4.77 -2.52 1.27
CA LEU A 67 6.08 -1.89 1.13
C LEU A 67 5.98 -0.35 1.18
N TYR A 68 5.00 0.24 0.51
CA TYR A 68 4.78 1.69 0.54
C TYR A 68 4.36 2.17 1.92
N LEU A 69 3.48 1.43 2.59
CA LEU A 69 3.06 1.76 3.95
C LEU A 69 4.20 1.57 4.96
N LEU A 70 5.08 0.58 4.77
CA LEU A 70 6.28 0.44 5.60
C LEU A 70 7.22 1.63 5.41
N ALA A 71 7.46 2.06 4.17
CA ALA A 71 8.28 3.23 3.88
C ALA A 71 7.69 4.50 4.51
N LEU A 72 6.38 4.72 4.37
CA LEU A 72 5.67 5.84 4.99
C LEU A 72 5.75 5.76 6.52
N HIS A 73 5.54 4.57 7.09
CA HIS A 73 5.64 4.32 8.54
C HIS A 73 7.01 4.70 9.10
N ARG A 74 8.10 4.26 8.43
CA ARG A 74 9.48 4.61 8.79
C ARG A 74 9.74 6.11 8.64
N LEU A 75 9.25 6.72 7.56
CA LEU A 75 9.39 8.16 7.32
C LEU A 75 8.71 8.98 8.43
N LEU A 76 7.46 8.66 8.78
CA LEU A 76 6.73 9.35 9.84
C LEU A 76 7.40 9.18 11.19
N ARG A 77 7.88 7.97 11.52
CA ARG A 77 8.65 7.74 12.74
C ARG A 77 9.90 8.62 12.80
N ALA A 78 10.63 8.71 11.70
CA ALA A 78 11.84 9.53 11.62
C ALA A 78 11.55 11.05 11.68
N ARG A 79 10.39 11.51 11.21
CA ARG A 79 10.02 12.93 11.14
C ARG A 79 9.30 13.44 12.38
N LEU A 80 8.41 12.63 12.94
CA LEU A 80 7.56 13.00 14.08
C LEU A 80 8.10 12.47 15.41
N GLY A 81 9.06 11.55 15.40
CA GLY A 81 9.73 11.04 16.59
C GLY A 81 8.74 10.47 17.61
N GLY A 82 8.89 10.86 18.88
CA GLY A 82 8.04 10.38 19.98
C GLY A 82 6.57 10.78 19.89
N ALA A 83 6.21 11.75 19.03
CA ALA A 83 4.81 12.10 18.78
C ALA A 83 4.14 11.15 17.76
N TYR A 84 4.89 10.26 17.11
CA TYR A 84 4.34 9.36 16.12
C TYR A 84 3.60 8.18 16.74
N GLU A 85 2.27 8.24 16.67
CA GLU A 85 1.39 7.12 16.97
C GLU A 85 0.86 6.46 15.69
N PRO A 86 1.30 5.24 15.31
CA PRO A 86 0.94 4.63 14.03
C PRO A 86 -0.57 4.43 13.85
N ALA A 87 -1.28 4.03 14.92
CA ALA A 87 -2.71 3.82 14.89
C ALA A 87 -3.52 5.11 14.67
N GLN A 88 -2.97 6.26 15.05
CA GLN A 88 -3.60 7.56 14.87
C GLN A 88 -3.23 8.18 13.52
N HIS A 89 -1.95 8.12 13.15
CA HIS A 89 -1.40 8.88 12.03
C HIS A 89 -1.35 8.12 10.71
N LEU A 90 -1.38 6.77 10.68
CA LEU A 90 -1.44 6.06 9.40
C LEU A 90 -2.89 5.94 8.93
N GLY A 91 -3.15 6.53 7.76
CA GLY A 91 -4.43 6.43 7.06
C GLY A 91 -4.62 5.09 6.35
N GLY A 92 -3.59 4.62 5.67
CA GLY A 92 -3.65 3.44 4.79
C GLY A 92 -3.21 3.78 3.37
N ALA A 93 -3.49 2.89 2.44
CA ALA A 93 -3.23 3.10 1.02
C ALA A 93 -4.53 3.11 0.22
N LEU A 94 -4.58 3.97 -0.78
CA LEU A 94 -5.68 4.12 -1.72
C LEU A 94 -5.16 3.76 -3.11
N TYR A 95 -5.78 2.77 -3.73
CA TYR A 95 -5.50 2.39 -5.11
C TYR A 95 -6.62 2.93 -5.97
N PHE A 96 -6.31 3.95 -6.76
CA PHE A 96 -7.30 4.66 -7.56
C PHE A 96 -7.25 4.20 -9.01
N PHE A 97 -8.18 3.32 -9.36
CA PHE A 97 -8.42 2.86 -10.72
C PHE A 97 -9.14 3.94 -11.53
N LEU A 98 -8.35 4.76 -12.23
CA LEU A 98 -8.78 5.99 -12.90
C LEU A 98 -10.00 5.81 -13.83
N ARG A 99 -10.07 4.66 -14.52
CA ARG A 99 -11.14 4.32 -15.46
C ARG A 99 -12.47 3.96 -14.79
N GLY A 100 -12.47 3.78 -13.47
CA GLY A 100 -13.64 3.46 -12.66
C GLY A 100 -14.22 4.64 -11.89
N ILE A 101 -13.79 5.88 -12.16
CA ILE A 101 -14.17 7.08 -11.40
C ILE A 101 -15.69 7.33 -11.34
N ASP A 102 -16.40 6.96 -12.41
CA ASP A 102 -17.86 7.01 -12.55
C ASP A 102 -18.55 5.69 -12.13
N GLY A 103 -17.77 4.74 -11.60
CA GLY A 103 -18.24 3.44 -11.12
C GLY A 103 -18.80 3.45 -9.69
N PRO A 104 -19.30 2.31 -9.22
CA PRO A 104 -20.04 2.20 -7.94
C PRO A 104 -19.19 2.50 -6.69
N VAL A 105 -17.86 2.40 -6.80
CA VAL A 105 -16.89 2.76 -5.74
C VAL A 105 -15.94 3.86 -6.19
N GLN A 106 -16.30 4.58 -7.26
CA GLN A 106 -15.51 5.67 -7.84
C GLN A 106 -14.05 5.27 -8.14
N GLY A 107 -13.84 3.99 -8.46
CA GLY A 107 -12.54 3.42 -8.80
C GLY A 107 -11.58 3.28 -7.60
N VAL A 108 -12.01 3.56 -6.37
CA VAL A 108 -11.12 3.53 -5.21
C VAL A 108 -11.18 2.18 -4.51
N HIS A 109 -10.01 1.58 -4.33
CA HIS A 109 -9.81 0.45 -3.43
C HIS A 109 -9.00 0.90 -2.21
N HIS A 110 -9.53 0.65 -1.01
CA HIS A 110 -8.90 1.04 0.24
C HIS A 110 -8.20 -0.15 0.91
N VAL A 111 -6.92 0.03 1.21
CA VAL A 111 -6.12 -0.89 2.01
C VAL A 111 -5.86 -0.26 3.37
N PRO A 112 -6.47 -0.76 4.47
CA PRO A 112 -6.21 -0.24 5.80
C PRO A 112 -4.76 -0.51 6.22
N PRO A 113 -4.18 0.29 7.13
CA PRO A 113 -2.80 0.10 7.56
C PRO A 113 -2.66 -1.21 8.35
N PRO A 114 -1.90 -2.22 7.84
CA PRO A 114 -1.80 -3.50 8.50
C PRO A 114 -0.72 -3.45 9.60
N LEU A 115 -0.99 -2.73 10.70
CA LEU A 115 0.02 -2.33 11.69
C LEU A 115 0.89 -3.50 12.20
N ALA A 116 0.29 -4.66 12.48
CA ALA A 116 1.02 -5.84 12.91
C ALA A 116 1.99 -6.36 11.83
N LEU A 117 1.56 -6.37 10.56
CA LEU A 117 2.42 -6.72 9.44
C LEU A 117 3.54 -5.70 9.26
N LEU A 118 3.23 -4.40 9.38
CA LEU A 118 4.24 -3.34 9.27
C LEU A 118 5.30 -3.48 10.35
N ALA A 119 4.91 -3.76 11.60
CA ALA A 119 5.85 -4.02 12.69
C ALA A 119 6.73 -5.26 12.43
N ALA A 120 6.13 -6.34 11.93
CA ALA A 120 6.87 -7.56 11.59
C ALA A 120 7.86 -7.35 10.44
N LEU A 121 7.44 -6.66 9.37
CA LEU A 121 8.30 -6.30 8.24
C LEU A 121 9.42 -5.34 8.66
N ASP A 122 9.12 -4.38 9.52
CA ASP A 122 10.10 -3.43 10.04
C ASP A 122 11.21 -4.14 10.82
N ALA A 123 10.85 -5.08 11.69
CA ALA A 123 11.81 -5.91 12.42
C ALA A 123 12.63 -6.81 11.48
N LEU A 124 11.98 -7.45 10.50
CA LEU A 124 12.64 -8.34 9.54
C LEU A 124 13.67 -7.59 8.68
N LEU A 125 13.34 -6.36 8.26
CA LEU A 125 14.17 -5.55 7.37
C LEU A 125 15.07 -4.54 8.11
N GLY A 126 14.97 -4.44 9.44
CA GLY A 126 15.78 -3.55 10.28
C GLY A 126 17.01 -4.22 10.89
N ALA A 127 17.09 -5.54 10.88
CA ALA A 127 18.14 -6.31 11.58
C ALA A 127 19.54 -6.29 10.91
N ALA A 128 19.85 -5.31 10.06
CA ALA A 128 21.11 -5.26 9.30
C ALA A 128 22.03 -4.06 9.65
N GLU A 129 21.72 -3.27 10.68
CA GLU A 129 22.56 -2.10 11.06
C GLU A 129 23.45 -2.31 12.31
N ASP A 130 23.45 -3.48 12.95
CA ASP A 130 24.36 -3.78 14.08
C ASP A 130 25.62 -4.54 13.62
N GLY A 131 26.37 -3.92 12.70
CA GLY A 131 27.57 -4.54 12.11
C GLY A 131 28.49 -3.56 11.40
N ALA A 132 28.92 -2.50 12.10
CA ALA A 132 30.11 -1.71 11.75
C ALA A 132 30.76 -1.14 13.01
#